data_AF-A0A355C157-F1
#
_entry.id   AF-A0A355C157-F1
#
_cell.length_a   1.000
_cell.length_b   1.000
_cell.length_c   1.000
_cell.angle_alpha   90.00
_cell.angle_beta   90.00
_cell.angle_gamma   90.00
#
_symmetry.space_group_name_H-M   'P 1'
#
loop_
_entity.id
_entity.type
_entity.pdbx_description
1 polymer ?
#
loop_
_entity_poly.entity_id
_entity_poly.type
_entity_poly.pdbx_seq_one_letter_code
_entity_poly.pdbx_strand_id
1 'polypeptide(L)' 'VLKQIRRDILYAPPSMRITDLLLKMQASRVHMALVIDEFGGTDGLLTIEDLVEEIVGD' A
#
# COMPACT_ATOMS: atom_id res chain seq x y z
N VAL A 1 -2.11 6.68 25.15
CA VAL A 1 -1.45 7.39 24.04
C VAL A 1 -1.30 6.52 22.80
N LEU A 2 -0.49 5.45 22.79
CA LEU A 2 -0.23 4.65 21.57
C LEU A 2 -1.48 4.15 20.82
N LYS A 3 -2.52 3.71 21.54
CA LYS A 3 -3.80 3.28 20.94
C LYS A 3 -4.54 4.41 20.20
N GLN A 4 -4.32 5.66 20.57
CA GLN A 4 -5.00 6.84 19.98
C GLN A 4 -4.33 7.31 18.69
N ILE A 5 -3.09 6.90 18.44
CA ILE A 5 -2.33 7.29 17.23
C ILE A 5 -2.19 6.15 16.22
N ARG A 6 -2.58 4.92 16.59
CA ARG A 6 -2.57 3.77 15.68
C ARG A 6 -3.58 4.00 14.56
N ARG A 7 -3.14 3.84 13.32
CA ARG A 7 -3.99 3.87 12.12
C ARG A 7 -4.01 2.47 11.51
N ASP A 8 -5.13 2.12 10.90
CA ASP A 8 -5.20 0.90 10.10
C ASP A 8 -4.38 1.09 8.83
N ILE A 9 -3.71 0.03 8.40
CA ILE A 9 -2.90 0.02 7.18
C ILE A 9 -3.57 -0.86 6.13
N LEU A 10 -3.37 -0.50 4.87
CA LEU A 10 -3.81 -1.31 3.75
C LEU A 10 -2.78 -2.42 3.49
N TYR A 11 -3.27 -3.65 3.30
CA TYR A 11 -2.42 -4.78 2.92
C TYR A 11 -2.57 -5.09 1.43
N ALA A 12 -1.43 -5.34 0.77
CA ALA A 12 -1.36 -5.67 -0.64
C ALA A 12 -0.47 -6.91 -0.87
N PRO A 13 -0.92 -7.93 -1.61
CA PRO A 13 -0.04 -9.02 -2.04
C PRO A 13 0.90 -8.52 -3.16
N PRO A 14 2.12 -9.08 -3.31
CA PRO A 14 3.07 -8.74 -4.38
C PRO A 14 2.48 -8.89 -5.79
N SER A 15 1.50 -9.77 -5.95
CA SER A 15 0.83 -10.03 -7.23
C SER A 15 -0.23 -8.98 -7.61
N MET A 16 -0.56 -8.02 -6.73
CA MET A 16 -1.55 -6.98 -7.02
C MET A 16 -1.00 -6.00 -8.06
N ARG A 17 -1.79 -5.68 -9.09
CA ARG A 17 -1.39 -4.68 -10.09
C ARG A 17 -1.28 -3.31 -9.42
N ILE A 18 -0.23 -2.56 -9.79
CA ILE A 18 0.00 -1.19 -9.29
C ILE A 18 -1.21 -0.27 -9.51
N THR A 19 -1.89 -0.38 -10.65
CA THR A 19 -3.11 0.41 -10.95
C THR A 19 -4.26 0.09 -10.00
N ASP A 20 -4.44 -1.18 -9.64
CA ASP A 20 -5.51 -1.61 -8.75
C ASP A 20 -5.23 -1.16 -7.31
N LEU A 21 -3.96 -1.23 -6.91
CA LEU A 21 -3.51 -0.73 -5.61
C LEU A 21 -3.69 0.80 -5.51
N LEU A 22 -3.32 1.56 -6.54
CA LEU A 22 -3.52 3.01 -6.60
C LEU A 22 -5.01 3.37 -6.47
N LEU A 23 -5.88 2.72 -7.25
CA LEU A 23 -7.33 2.94 -7.16
C LEU A 23 -7.87 2.62 -5.76
N LYS A 24 -7.40 1.53 -5.15
CA LYS A 24 -7.80 1.14 -3.79
C LYS A 24 -7.35 2.17 -2.76
N MET A 25 -6.11 2.64 -2.84
CA MET A 25 -5.53 3.68 -1.97
C MET A 25 -6.29 5.01 -2.08
N GLN A 26 -6.66 5.42 -3.30
CA GLN A 26 -7.50 6.60 -3.54
C GLN A 26 -8.91 6.43 -2.95
N ALA A 27 -9.56 5.30 -3.19
CA ALA A 27 -10.90 5.01 -2.68
C ALA A 27 -10.95 4.96 -1.16
N SER A 28 -9.92 4.38 -0.51
CA SER A 28 -9.84 4.27 0.95
C SER A 28 -9.23 5.50 1.63
N ARG A 29 -8.72 6.48 0.87
CA ARG A 29 -7.96 7.63 1.39
C ARG A 29 -6.78 7.21 2.28
N VAL A 30 -6.07 6.16 1.86
CA VAL A 30 -4.90 5.63 2.55
C VAL A 30 -3.68 5.78 1.65
N HIS A 31 -2.59 6.32 2.19
CA HIS A 31 -1.39 6.68 1.43
C HIS A 31 -0.23 5.70 1.62
N MET A 32 -0.38 4.68 2.48
CA MET A 32 0.64 3.66 2.72
C MET A 32 0.03 2.27 2.66
N ALA A 33 0.77 1.32 2.09
CA ALA A 33 0.39 -0.09 2.06
C ALA A 33 1.56 -0.99 2.47
N LEU A 34 1.26 -2.01 3.26
CA LEU A 34 2.21 -3.06 3.61
C LEU A 34 2.08 -4.20 2.58
N VAL A 35 3.22 -4.59 2.00
CA VAL A 35 3.30 -5.73 1.10
C VAL A 35 3.49 -7.00 1.92
N ILE A 36 2.59 -7.96 1.75
CA ILE A 36 2.58 -9.21 2.52
C ILE A 36 2.63 -10.42 1.58
N ASP A 37 3.53 -11.36 1.86
CA ASP A 37 3.65 -12.65 1.17
C ASP A 37 2.49 -13.62 1.50
N GLU A 38 2.48 -14.79 0.88
CA GLU A 38 1.43 -15.80 1.09
C GLU A 38 1.46 -16.46 2.48
N PHE A 39 2.56 -16.31 3.22
CA PHE A 39 2.77 -16.87 4.55
C PHE A 39 2.53 -15.85 5.68
N GLY A 40 2.16 -14.61 5.32
CA GLY A 40 1.95 -13.51 6.27
C GLY A 40 3.24 -12.77 6.64
N GLY A 41 4.35 -13.06 5.98
CA GLY A 41 5.60 -12.31 6.06
C GLY A 41 5.48 -10.94 5.39
N THR A 42 6.26 -9.99 5.86
CA THR A 42 6.29 -8.64 5.29
C THR A 42 7.41 -8.55 4.25
N ASP A 43 7.03 -8.33 3.00
CA ASP A 43 7.97 -8.11 1.89
C ASP A 43 8.43 -6.65 1.82
N GLY A 44 7.58 -5.70 2.25
CA GLY A 44 7.93 -4.28 2.21
C GLY A 44 6.81 -3.32 2.58
N LEU A 45 7.11 -2.03 2.45
CA LEU A 45 6.19 -0.90 2.64
C LEU A 45 6.29 -0.02 1.39
N LEU A 46 5.14 0.44 0.90
CA LEU A 46 5.08 1.38 -0.23
C LEU A 46 4.12 2.53 0.09
N THR A 47 4.32 3.63 -0.63
CA THR A 47 3.50 4.84 -0.55
C THR A 47 2.71 5.05 -1.85
N ILE A 48 1.70 5.91 -1.81
CA ILE A 48 0.94 6.25 -3.01
C ILE A 48 1.81 7.00 -4.03
N GLU A 49 2.79 7.75 -3.54
CA GLU A 49 3.76 8.52 -4.32
C GLU A 49 4.63 7.59 -5.17
N ASP A 50 5.12 6.48 -4.60
CA ASP A 50 5.88 5.45 -5.34
C ASP A 50 5.05 4.88 -6.50
N LEU A 51 3.75 4.60 -6.26
CA LEU A 51 2.87 4.07 -7.30
C LEU A 51 2.61 5.08 -8.42
N VAL A 52 2.50 6.36 -8.09
CA VAL A 52 2.31 7.42 -9.08
C VAL A 52 3.58 7.60 -9.90
N GLU A 53 4.75 7.58 -9.25
CA GLU A 53 6.04 7.64 -9.94
C GLU A 53 6.21 6.49 -10.93
N GLU A 54 5.91 5.25 -10.55
CA GLU A 54 6.04 4.08 -11.43
C GLU A 54 5.04 4.10 -12.61
N ILE A 55 3.87 4.74 -12.48
CA ILE A 55 2.89 4.84 -13.56
C ILE A 55 3.23 5.97 -14.54
N VAL A 56 3.79 7.06 -14.03
CA VAL A 56 4.03 8.30 -14.79
C VAL A 56 5.47 8.36 -15.31
N GLY A 57 6.41 7.72 -14.64
CA GLY A 57 7.81 7.61 -15.03
C GLY A 57 7.95 6.81 -16.32
N ASP A 58 8.60 7.41 -17.31
CA ASP A 58 8.85 6.84 -18.64
C ASP A 58 9.56 5.47 -18.62
#